data_AF-A0A838BB08-F1
#
_entry.id   AF-A0A838BB08-F1
#
_cell.length_a   1.000
_cell.length_b   1.000
_cell.length_c   1.000
_cell.angle_alpha   90.00
_cell.angle_beta   90.00
_cell.angle_gamma   90.00
#
_symmetry.space_group_name_H-M   'P 1'
#
loop_
_entity.id
_entity.type
_entity.pdbx_description
1 polymer ?
#
loop_
_entity_poly.entity_id
_entity_poly.type
_entity_poly.pdbx_seq_one_letter_code
_entity_poly.pdbx_strand_id
1 'polypeptide(L)'
;MFGKKDLDSGAAVTAALAAYKESYQASLRHGPNPQAAEAKALIHQAKKIASDSGLSRALVRVLLDEVKYWPSWSQRPEFRDYLNFDAQEVVATKADLGERKSESRIDFSYKGKRYGLVFHDLGWSYHDDAFHHGRVEFYADEKLVLGLNIADDMNPHYSQWNDFDLNALRLGEWTKALIEIEADIEQNKQRKRGSDENSAAIEKARNIEL
;
A
#
# COMPACT_ATOMS: atom_id res chain seq x y z
N MET A 1 65.70 34.52 0.26
CA MET A 1 66.03 33.31 1.06
C MET A 1 64.80 32.94 1.89
N PHE A 2 63.71 32.49 1.24
CA PHE A 2 62.50 31.98 1.92
C PHE A 2 62.67 30.47 2.07
N GLY A 3 63.49 30.09 3.05
CA GLY A 3 64.06 28.76 3.17
C GLY A 3 63.28 27.88 4.12
N LYS A 4 62.66 26.82 3.59
CA LYS A 4 62.19 25.59 4.25
C LYS A 4 61.15 25.69 5.38
N LYS A 5 61.13 26.74 6.20
CA LYS A 5 60.31 26.82 7.41
C LYS A 5 58.79 27.00 7.14
N ASP A 6 58.45 27.68 6.05
CA ASP A 6 57.05 27.97 5.68
C ASP A 6 56.37 26.82 4.91
N LEU A 7 57.16 26.01 4.19
CA LEU A 7 56.68 24.80 3.50
C LEU A 7 56.41 23.65 4.48
N ASP A 8 57.24 23.54 5.54
CA ASP A 8 57.09 22.54 6.60
C ASP A 8 55.83 22.80 7.44
N SER A 9 55.51 24.07 7.67
CA SER A 9 54.32 24.48 8.43
C SER A 9 53.02 24.33 7.62
N GLY A 10 53.04 24.59 6.30
CA GLY A 10 51.90 24.30 5.42
C GLY A 10 51.59 22.80 5.29
N ALA A 11 52.62 21.96 5.20
CA ALA A 11 52.47 20.51 5.18
C ALA A 11 51.95 19.96 6.52
N ALA A 12 52.46 20.46 7.65
CA ALA A 12 52.00 20.10 8.98
C ALA A 12 50.53 20.48 9.23
N VAL A 13 50.11 21.67 8.78
CA VAL A 13 48.71 22.11 8.89
C VAL A 13 47.79 21.26 8.02
N THR A 14 48.22 20.91 6.81
CA THR A 14 47.43 20.05 5.91
C THR A 14 47.26 18.63 6.48
N ALA A 15 48.33 18.07 7.05
CA ALA A 15 48.29 16.78 7.73
C ALA A 15 47.39 16.81 8.98
N ALA A 16 47.45 17.90 9.77
CA ALA A 16 46.59 18.08 10.93
C ALA A 16 45.10 18.21 10.55
N LEU A 17 44.79 18.93 9.47
CA LEU A 17 43.42 19.04 8.95
C LEU A 17 42.90 17.72 8.38
N ALA A 18 43.75 16.94 7.69
CA ALA A 18 43.41 15.61 7.20
C ALA A 18 43.11 14.64 8.36
N ALA A 19 43.98 14.62 9.38
CA ALA A 19 43.78 13.80 10.58
C ALA A 19 42.53 14.22 11.37
N TYR A 20 42.27 15.52 11.49
CA TYR A 20 41.05 16.03 12.10
C TYR A 20 39.80 15.62 11.31
N LYS A 21 39.84 15.73 9.97
CA LYS A 21 38.73 15.31 9.10
C LYS A 21 38.46 13.80 9.22
N GLU A 22 39.49 12.97 9.25
CA GLU A 22 39.34 11.52 9.48
C GLU A 22 38.78 11.20 10.87
N SER A 23 39.29 11.87 11.92
CA SER A 23 38.77 11.73 13.28
C SER A 23 37.31 12.18 13.39
N TYR A 24 36.94 13.28 12.74
CA TYR A 24 35.58 13.79 12.71
C TYR A 24 34.65 12.86 11.92
N GLN A 25 35.08 12.37 10.76
CA GLN A 25 34.34 11.36 9.99
C GLN A 25 34.18 10.04 10.75
N ALA A 26 35.20 9.59 11.49
CA ALA A 26 35.11 8.44 12.37
C ALA A 26 34.11 8.69 13.51
N SER A 27 34.06 9.91 14.06
CA SER A 27 33.08 10.29 15.08
C SER A 27 31.63 10.34 14.55
N LEU A 28 31.46 10.59 13.24
CA LEU A 28 30.16 10.55 12.56
C LEU A 28 29.73 9.12 12.18
N ARG A 29 30.65 8.15 12.17
CA ARG A 29 30.32 6.75 11.93
C ARG A 29 29.72 6.16 13.20
N HIS A 30 28.39 6.28 13.33
CA HIS A 30 27.67 5.39 14.24
C HIS A 30 27.96 3.94 13.82
N GLY A 31 28.59 3.17 14.69
CA GLY A 31 28.85 1.75 14.46
C GLY A 31 27.55 0.99 14.15
N PRO A 32 27.63 -0.18 13.49
CA PRO A 32 26.44 -0.97 13.18
C PRO A 32 25.63 -1.20 14.45
N ASN A 33 24.40 -0.69 14.48
CA ASN A 33 23.47 -0.92 15.58
C ASN A 33 22.85 -2.32 15.41
N PRO A 34 23.19 -3.31 16.25
CA PRO A 34 22.70 -4.68 16.11
C PRO A 34 21.17 -4.76 16.15
N GLN A 35 20.52 -3.91 16.96
CA GLN A 35 19.06 -3.83 17.03
C GLN A 35 18.45 -3.34 15.71
N ALA A 36 19.14 -2.44 15.00
CA ALA A 36 18.68 -1.98 13.69
C ALA A 36 18.84 -3.06 12.61
N ALA A 37 19.88 -3.90 12.70
CA ALA A 37 20.07 -5.03 11.80
C ALA A 37 18.99 -6.11 12.01
N GLU A 38 18.72 -6.48 13.27
CA GLU A 38 17.65 -7.41 13.64
C GLU A 38 16.27 -6.90 13.20
N ALA A 39 15.98 -5.62 13.44
CA ALA A 39 14.73 -5.00 12.99
C ALA A 39 14.57 -5.03 11.47
N LYS A 40 15.64 -4.73 10.71
CA LYS A 40 15.62 -4.82 9.24
C LYS A 40 15.38 -6.25 8.76
N ALA A 41 15.99 -7.24 9.39
CA ALA A 41 15.79 -8.65 9.05
C ALA A 41 14.34 -9.08 9.31
N LEU A 42 13.76 -8.68 10.44
CA LEU A 42 12.36 -8.94 10.77
C LEU A 42 11.41 -8.29 9.76
N ILE A 43 11.63 -7.02 9.41
CA ILE A 43 10.83 -6.30 8.41
C ILE A 43 10.93 -6.98 7.05
N HIS A 44 12.13 -7.39 6.63
CA HIS A 44 12.34 -8.09 5.37
C HIS A 44 11.57 -9.43 5.34
N GLN A 45 11.63 -10.21 6.41
CA GLN A 45 10.88 -11.45 6.53
C GLN A 45 9.37 -11.20 6.50
N ALA A 46 8.87 -10.18 7.20
CA ALA A 46 7.47 -9.81 7.22
C ALA A 46 6.96 -9.38 5.84
N LYS A 47 7.75 -8.58 5.11
CA LYS A 47 7.47 -8.19 3.71
C LYS A 47 7.37 -9.41 2.80
N LYS A 48 8.32 -10.35 2.94
CA LYS A 48 8.31 -11.60 2.18
C LYS A 48 7.07 -12.42 2.47
N ILE A 49 6.68 -12.56 3.74
CA ILE A 49 5.45 -13.28 4.12
C ILE A 49 4.23 -12.60 3.48
N ALA A 50 4.06 -11.28 3.62
CA ALA A 50 2.90 -10.57 3.08
C ALA A 50 2.80 -10.68 1.54
N SER A 51 3.94 -10.65 0.85
CA SER A 51 4.00 -10.79 -0.61
C SER A 51 3.77 -12.23 -1.07
N ASP A 52 4.56 -13.20 -0.56
CA ASP A 52 4.53 -14.60 -1.01
C ASP A 52 3.20 -15.29 -0.69
N SER A 53 2.52 -14.87 0.39
CA SER A 53 1.19 -15.39 0.75
C SER A 53 0.03 -14.73 -0.01
N GLY A 54 0.31 -13.69 -0.79
CA GLY A 54 -0.72 -12.93 -1.52
C GLY A 54 -1.49 -11.91 -0.68
N LEU A 55 -1.20 -11.74 0.61
CA LEU A 55 -1.92 -10.81 1.49
C LEU A 55 -1.83 -9.35 1.00
N SER A 56 -0.66 -8.92 0.51
CA SER A 56 -0.49 -7.59 -0.08
C SER A 56 -1.42 -7.38 -1.28
N ARG A 57 -1.45 -8.35 -2.21
CA ARG A 57 -2.31 -8.32 -3.40
C ARG A 57 -3.78 -8.31 -3.00
N ALA A 58 -4.19 -9.23 -2.13
CA ALA A 58 -5.56 -9.37 -1.67
C ALA A 58 -6.09 -8.07 -1.05
N LEU A 59 -5.28 -7.40 -0.23
CA LEU A 59 -5.67 -6.12 0.38
C LEU A 59 -5.69 -4.97 -0.65
N VAL A 60 -4.58 -4.77 -1.37
CA VAL A 60 -4.38 -3.53 -2.16
C VAL A 60 -5.06 -3.60 -3.52
N ARG A 61 -4.90 -4.71 -4.24
CA ARG A 61 -5.37 -4.81 -5.63
C ARG A 61 -6.80 -5.30 -5.74
N VAL A 62 -7.29 -6.03 -4.74
CA VAL A 62 -8.61 -6.65 -4.79
C VAL A 62 -9.56 -5.98 -3.82
N LEU A 63 -9.29 -6.04 -2.52
CA LEU A 63 -10.22 -5.50 -1.51
C LEU A 63 -10.32 -3.98 -1.57
N LEU A 64 -9.21 -3.24 -1.59
CA LEU A 64 -9.23 -1.78 -1.66
C LEU A 64 -9.95 -1.30 -2.94
N ASP A 65 -9.67 -1.92 -4.08
CA ASP A 65 -10.34 -1.57 -5.35
C ASP A 65 -11.86 -1.81 -5.28
N GLU A 66 -12.27 -2.88 -4.61
CA GLU A 66 -13.68 -3.22 -4.37
C GLU A 66 -14.39 -2.20 -3.46
N VAL A 67 -13.72 -1.75 -2.39
CA VAL A 67 -14.39 -0.96 -1.32
C VAL A 67 -14.14 0.53 -1.37
N LYS A 68 -13.19 1.03 -2.17
CA LYS A 68 -12.81 2.47 -2.20
C LYS A 68 -13.97 3.43 -2.49
N TYR A 69 -15.02 2.97 -3.16
CA TYR A 69 -16.20 3.78 -3.47
C TYR A 69 -17.39 3.56 -2.52
N TRP A 70 -17.29 2.63 -1.57
CA TRP A 70 -18.35 2.35 -0.62
C TRP A 70 -18.79 3.56 0.20
N PRO A 71 -17.93 4.52 0.61
CA PRO A 71 -18.39 5.73 1.28
C PRO A 71 -19.45 6.54 0.50
N SER A 72 -19.46 6.43 -0.83
CA SER A 72 -20.45 7.10 -1.70
C SER A 72 -21.58 6.18 -2.16
N TRP A 73 -21.39 4.86 -2.11
CA TRP A 73 -22.33 3.88 -2.67
C TRP A 73 -23.17 3.18 -1.60
N SER A 74 -22.68 3.04 -0.36
CA SER A 74 -23.34 2.25 0.70
C SER A 74 -24.71 2.79 1.12
N GLN A 75 -24.99 4.06 0.82
CA GLN A 75 -26.27 4.71 1.12
C GLN A 75 -27.36 4.41 0.08
N ARG A 76 -27.01 3.77 -1.05
CA ARG A 76 -27.95 3.48 -2.13
C ARG A 76 -28.75 2.20 -1.85
N PRO A 77 -30.05 2.15 -2.17
CA PRO A 77 -30.88 0.94 -1.99
C PRO A 77 -30.30 -0.31 -2.66
N GLU A 78 -29.72 -0.14 -3.85
CA GLU A 78 -29.17 -1.20 -4.68
C GLU A 78 -27.73 -1.60 -4.32
N PHE A 79 -27.12 -1.01 -3.29
CA PHE A 79 -25.72 -1.24 -2.91
C PHE A 79 -25.37 -2.73 -2.78
N ARG A 80 -26.28 -3.53 -2.19
CA ARG A 80 -26.07 -4.96 -1.97
C ARG A 80 -25.92 -5.76 -3.26
N ASP A 81 -26.52 -5.30 -4.37
CA ASP A 81 -26.45 -6.00 -5.66
C ASP A 81 -25.06 -5.86 -6.32
N TYR A 82 -24.30 -4.85 -5.91
CA TYR A 82 -22.96 -4.58 -6.42
C TYR A 82 -21.85 -5.24 -5.62
N LEU A 83 -22.14 -5.78 -4.43
CA LEU A 83 -21.14 -6.48 -3.62
C LEU A 83 -20.65 -7.74 -4.34
N ASN A 84 -19.33 -7.91 -4.41
CA ASN A 84 -18.72 -9.12 -4.97
C ASN A 84 -18.30 -10.14 -3.89
N PHE A 85 -18.64 -9.90 -2.62
CA PHE A 85 -18.48 -10.85 -1.51
C PHE A 85 -19.56 -10.60 -0.44
N ASP A 86 -19.79 -11.54 0.47
CA ASP A 86 -20.84 -11.47 1.51
C ASP A 86 -20.47 -10.52 2.66
N ALA A 87 -20.35 -9.23 2.34
CA ALA A 87 -20.15 -8.17 3.31
C ALA A 87 -21.48 -7.78 3.96
N GLN A 88 -21.51 -7.82 5.29
CA GLN A 88 -22.66 -7.48 6.10
C GLN A 88 -22.35 -6.27 6.99
N GLU A 89 -23.38 -5.63 7.54
CA GLU A 89 -23.24 -4.52 8.49
C GLU A 89 -22.28 -3.40 8.01
N VAL A 90 -22.28 -3.13 6.70
CA VAL A 90 -21.35 -2.19 6.08
C VAL A 90 -21.61 -0.78 6.57
N VAL A 91 -20.57 -0.14 7.10
CA VAL A 91 -20.53 1.28 7.45
C VAL A 91 -19.31 1.87 6.75
N ALA A 92 -19.52 2.91 5.93
CA ALA A 92 -18.43 3.53 5.19
C ALA A 92 -18.53 5.06 5.29
N THR A 93 -17.41 5.70 5.60
CA THR A 93 -17.31 7.16 5.70
C THR A 93 -16.08 7.65 4.95
N LYS A 94 -16.12 8.91 4.53
CA LYS A 94 -14.99 9.60 3.91
C LYS A 94 -14.84 10.98 4.55
N ALA A 95 -13.63 11.27 5.01
CA ALA A 95 -13.22 12.58 5.50
C ALA A 95 -12.29 13.25 4.48
N ASP A 96 -12.57 14.51 4.15
CA ASP A 96 -11.65 15.34 3.39
C ASP A 96 -10.64 15.95 4.37
N LEU A 97 -9.35 15.77 4.10
CA LEU A 97 -8.26 16.28 4.93
C LEU A 97 -7.63 17.54 4.33
N GLY A 98 -8.18 18.06 3.23
CA GLY A 98 -7.62 19.18 2.47
C GLY A 98 -6.45 18.77 1.59
N GLU A 99 -5.96 19.68 0.75
CA GLU A 99 -4.78 19.46 -0.11
C GLU A 99 -4.86 18.20 -1.00
N ARG A 100 -6.08 17.81 -1.42
CA ARG A 100 -6.36 16.56 -2.18
C ARG A 100 -6.06 15.27 -1.40
N LYS A 101 -6.00 15.34 -0.07
CA LYS A 101 -5.87 14.18 0.81
C LYS A 101 -7.24 13.80 1.35
N SER A 102 -7.46 12.51 1.54
CA SER A 102 -8.70 12.05 2.17
C SER A 102 -8.45 10.78 2.98
N GLU A 103 -9.34 10.53 3.92
CA GLU A 103 -9.38 9.27 4.66
C GLU A 103 -10.73 8.61 4.43
N SER A 104 -10.72 7.36 3.98
CA SER A 104 -11.91 6.54 3.87
C SER A 104 -11.84 5.44 4.91
N ARG A 105 -12.90 5.30 5.70
CA ARG A 105 -13.04 4.21 6.68
C ARG A 105 -14.20 3.34 6.27
N ILE A 106 -13.96 2.03 6.18
CA ILE A 106 -14.93 1.02 5.79
C ILE A 106 -14.92 -0.07 6.86
N ASP A 107 -16.00 -0.21 7.60
CA ASP A 107 -16.21 -1.28 8.57
C ASP A 107 -17.27 -2.24 8.00
N PHE A 108 -17.03 -3.55 8.12
CA PHE A 108 -17.96 -4.59 7.64
C PHE A 108 -17.79 -5.89 8.43
N SER A 109 -18.80 -6.75 8.37
CA SER A 109 -18.80 -8.10 8.91
C SER A 109 -18.68 -9.11 7.77
N TYR A 110 -17.83 -10.14 7.92
CA TYR A 110 -17.69 -11.25 6.98
C TYR A 110 -17.60 -12.57 7.75
N LYS A 111 -18.48 -13.52 7.40
CA LYS A 111 -18.62 -14.82 8.11
C LYS A 111 -18.70 -14.67 9.64
N GLY A 112 -19.45 -13.66 10.10
CA GLY A 112 -19.69 -13.39 11.53
C GLY A 112 -18.53 -12.73 12.28
N LYS A 113 -17.46 -12.29 11.60
CA LYS A 113 -16.35 -11.54 12.20
C LYS A 113 -16.28 -10.12 11.66
N ARG A 114 -15.85 -9.16 12.48
CA ARG A 114 -15.78 -7.74 12.11
C ARG A 114 -14.40 -7.40 11.57
N TYR A 115 -14.40 -6.69 10.45
CA TYR A 115 -13.21 -6.20 9.78
C TYR A 115 -13.36 -4.71 9.48
N GLY A 116 -12.22 -4.04 9.40
CA GLY A 116 -12.13 -2.63 9.04
C GLY A 116 -11.04 -2.41 8.00
N LEU A 117 -11.28 -1.49 7.09
CA LEU A 117 -10.29 -0.96 6.17
C LEU A 117 -10.24 0.55 6.34
N VAL A 118 -9.05 1.09 6.54
CA VAL A 118 -8.80 2.53 6.49
C VAL A 118 -7.86 2.80 5.33
N PHE A 119 -8.31 3.64 4.41
CA PHE A 119 -7.51 4.11 3.28
C PHE A 119 -7.22 5.59 3.45
N HIS A 120 -5.94 5.92 3.64
CA HIS A 120 -5.43 7.28 3.61
C HIS A 120 -4.94 7.57 2.20
N ASP A 121 -5.70 8.36 1.47
CA ASP A 121 -5.28 8.97 0.22
C ASP A 121 -4.40 10.19 0.56
N LEU A 122 -3.09 10.08 0.27
CA LEU A 122 -2.11 11.12 0.59
C LEU A 122 -1.89 12.09 -0.58
N GLY A 123 -2.64 11.92 -1.67
CA GLY A 123 -2.56 12.76 -2.84
C GLY A 123 -1.25 12.60 -3.62
N TRP A 124 -0.95 13.62 -4.43
CA TRP A 124 0.12 13.60 -5.43
C TRP A 124 1.40 14.18 -4.86
N SER A 125 2.54 13.53 -5.15
CA SER A 125 3.86 14.15 -5.00
C SER A 125 4.12 15.12 -6.17
N TYR A 126 4.66 16.31 -5.88
CA TYR A 126 4.91 17.38 -6.87
C TYR A 126 6.36 17.38 -7.39
N HIS A 127 6.93 16.21 -7.66
CA HIS A 127 8.28 16.07 -8.25
C HIS A 127 8.21 15.44 -9.65
N ASP A 128 9.33 15.46 -10.39
CA ASP A 128 9.40 15.08 -11.82
C ASP A 128 8.78 13.71 -12.15
N ASP A 129 8.78 12.80 -11.18
CA ASP A 129 7.95 11.60 -11.20
C ASP A 129 6.77 11.84 -10.23
N ALA A 130 5.68 12.39 -10.75
CA ALA A 130 4.44 12.46 -9.98
C ALA A 130 4.09 11.02 -9.58
N PHE A 131 3.76 10.79 -8.32
CA PHE A 131 3.18 9.52 -7.88
C PHE A 131 2.01 9.86 -6.97
N HIS A 132 0.91 9.14 -7.14
CA HIS A 132 -0.20 9.20 -6.20
C HIS A 132 0.10 8.22 -5.08
N HIS A 133 0.27 8.71 -3.86
CA HIS A 133 0.61 7.90 -2.70
C HIS A 133 -0.59 7.70 -1.78
N GLY A 134 -0.58 6.58 -1.07
CA GLY A 134 -1.55 6.28 -0.04
C GLY A 134 -1.00 5.33 1.01
N ARG A 135 -1.84 5.10 2.02
CA ARG A 135 -1.62 4.07 3.02
C ARG A 135 -2.93 3.32 3.23
N VAL A 136 -2.86 2.00 3.24
CA VAL A 136 -4.01 1.15 3.58
C VAL A 136 -3.73 0.38 4.85
N GLU A 137 -4.73 0.33 5.71
CA GLU A 137 -4.69 -0.35 6.99
C GLU A 137 -5.89 -1.28 7.10
N PHE A 138 -5.63 -2.53 7.47
CA PHE A 138 -6.65 -3.56 7.67
C PHE A 138 -6.71 -3.96 9.14
N TYR A 139 -7.94 -4.00 9.64
CA TYR A 139 -8.27 -4.22 11.04
C TYR A 139 -9.11 -5.48 11.19
N ALA A 140 -8.81 -6.27 12.23
CA ALA A 140 -9.64 -7.38 12.69
C ALA A 140 -9.95 -7.16 14.16
N ASP A 141 -11.25 -7.08 14.52
CA ASP A 141 -11.72 -6.74 15.87
C ASP A 141 -10.97 -5.52 16.47
N GLU A 142 -10.96 -4.40 15.72
CA GLU A 142 -10.31 -3.12 16.08
C GLU A 142 -8.77 -3.14 16.20
N LYS A 143 -8.12 -4.28 15.94
CA LYS A 143 -6.65 -4.36 15.93
C LYS A 143 -6.12 -4.19 14.52
N LEU A 144 -5.18 -3.26 14.33
CA LEU A 144 -4.39 -3.18 13.10
C LEU A 144 -3.60 -4.47 12.92
N VAL A 145 -3.90 -5.21 11.84
CA VAL A 145 -3.28 -6.51 11.54
C VAL A 145 -2.44 -6.50 10.26
N LEU A 146 -2.73 -5.60 9.32
CA LEU A 146 -1.92 -5.39 8.12
C LEU A 146 -1.94 -3.92 7.75
N GLY A 147 -0.77 -3.33 7.51
CA GLY A 147 -0.65 -1.93 7.08
C GLY A 147 0.40 -1.79 5.99
N LEU A 148 0.05 -1.16 4.88
CA LEU A 148 0.88 -1.04 3.68
C LEU A 148 0.93 0.41 3.21
N ASN A 149 2.11 0.87 2.80
CA ASN A 149 2.22 2.07 1.98
C ASN A 149 2.09 1.68 0.52
N ILE A 150 1.26 2.42 -0.21
CA ILE A 150 0.86 2.11 -1.57
C ILE A 150 1.10 3.31 -2.49
N ALA A 151 1.37 3.02 -3.75
CA ALA A 151 1.47 4.00 -4.82
C ALA A 151 0.66 3.55 -6.02
N ASP A 152 0.02 4.49 -6.69
CA ASP A 152 -0.61 4.26 -7.99
C ASP A 152 0.48 4.30 -9.07
N ASP A 153 0.46 3.31 -9.98
CA ASP A 153 1.36 3.25 -11.12
C ASP A 153 1.04 4.27 -12.22
N MET A 154 -0.06 5.02 -12.07
CA MET A 154 -0.49 6.13 -12.91
C MET A 154 -0.57 5.81 -14.40
N ASN A 155 -0.79 4.54 -14.73
CA ASN A 155 -0.97 4.15 -16.11
C ASN A 155 -2.27 4.80 -16.64
N PRO A 156 -2.22 5.61 -17.73
CA PRO A 156 -3.38 6.33 -18.24
C PRO A 156 -4.52 5.43 -18.71
N HIS A 157 -4.26 4.13 -18.89
CA HIS A 157 -5.25 3.14 -19.28
C HIS A 157 -5.72 2.26 -18.13
N TYR A 158 -4.89 2.04 -17.11
CA TYR A 158 -5.15 1.09 -16.02
C TYR A 158 -4.39 1.51 -14.75
N SER A 159 -4.85 2.54 -14.04
CA SER A 159 -4.21 2.93 -12.78
C SER A 159 -4.51 1.88 -11.71
N GLN A 160 -3.46 1.35 -11.10
CA GLN A 160 -3.55 0.32 -10.06
C GLN A 160 -2.65 0.66 -8.87
N TRP A 161 -3.23 0.54 -7.68
CA TRP A 161 -2.48 0.65 -6.44
C TRP A 161 -1.57 -0.57 -6.24
N ASN A 162 -0.33 -0.29 -5.85
CA ASN A 162 0.70 -1.28 -5.57
C ASN A 162 1.36 -0.96 -4.23
N ASP A 163 1.62 -1.98 -3.41
CA ASP A 163 2.40 -1.79 -2.20
C ASP A 163 3.89 -1.67 -2.48
N PHE A 164 4.55 -0.79 -1.74
CA PHE A 164 6.01 -0.63 -1.78
C PHE A 164 6.65 -0.76 -0.38
N ASP A 165 5.84 -0.69 0.68
CA ASP A 165 6.34 -0.81 2.04
C ASP A 165 5.30 -1.39 3.02
N LEU A 166 5.80 -1.99 4.10
CA LEU A 166 5.00 -2.68 5.12
C LEU A 166 5.16 -1.95 6.46
N ASN A 167 4.05 -1.45 6.99
CA ASN A 167 4.00 -0.74 8.27
C ASN A 167 3.58 -1.66 9.43
N ALA A 168 2.75 -2.67 9.17
CA ALA A 168 2.25 -3.58 10.20
C ALA A 168 1.93 -4.96 9.61
N LEU A 169 2.24 -6.02 10.36
CA LEU A 169 1.79 -7.37 10.10
C LEU A 169 1.63 -8.13 11.42
N ARG A 170 0.44 -8.67 11.67
CA ARG A 170 0.13 -9.54 12.82
C ARG A 170 -0.65 -10.73 12.32
N LEU A 171 0.02 -11.87 12.10
CA LEU A 171 -0.65 -13.07 11.58
C LEU A 171 -1.76 -13.55 12.54
N GLY A 172 -2.83 -14.09 11.96
CA GLY A 172 -3.98 -14.58 12.70
C GLY A 172 -5.08 -15.08 11.77
N GLU A 173 -6.25 -15.43 12.32
CA GLU A 173 -7.36 -16.01 11.54
C GLU A 173 -7.88 -15.09 10.42
N TRP A 174 -7.71 -13.77 10.56
CA TRP A 174 -8.06 -12.80 9.52
C TRP A 174 -7.33 -13.04 8.20
N THR A 175 -6.14 -13.67 8.23
CA THR A 175 -5.36 -13.95 7.01
C THR A 175 -6.15 -14.84 6.06
N LYS A 176 -6.76 -15.90 6.60
CA LYS A 176 -7.65 -16.79 5.85
C LYS A 176 -8.85 -16.02 5.30
N ALA A 177 -9.49 -15.18 6.11
CA ALA A 177 -10.65 -14.41 5.69
C ALA A 177 -10.31 -13.46 4.53
N LEU A 178 -9.16 -12.79 4.56
CA LEU A 178 -8.73 -11.89 3.49
C LEU A 178 -8.53 -12.63 2.16
N ILE A 179 -7.93 -13.82 2.18
CA ILE A 179 -7.76 -14.67 0.99
C ILE A 179 -9.11 -15.20 0.47
N GLU A 180 -10.02 -15.56 1.36
CA GLU A 180 -11.38 -15.97 0.96
C GLU A 180 -12.16 -14.82 0.33
N ILE A 181 -12.06 -13.61 0.89
CA ILE A 181 -12.68 -12.40 0.32
C ILE A 181 -12.12 -12.11 -1.07
N GLU A 182 -10.80 -12.22 -1.26
CA GLU A 182 -10.17 -12.08 -2.58
C GLU A 182 -10.77 -13.07 -3.59
N ALA A 183 -10.85 -14.35 -3.22
CA ALA A 183 -11.39 -15.40 -4.08
C ALA A 183 -12.87 -15.18 -4.43
N ASP A 184 -13.69 -14.76 -3.46
CA ASP A 184 -15.11 -14.44 -3.67
C ASP A 184 -15.26 -13.28 -4.67
N ILE A 185 -14.48 -12.20 -4.49
CA ILE A 185 -14.50 -11.03 -5.38
C ILE A 185 -14.12 -11.42 -6.80
N GLU A 186 -13.02 -12.13 -6.98
CA GLU A 186 -12.53 -12.53 -8.31
C GLU A 186 -13.52 -13.45 -9.02
N GLN A 187 -14.05 -14.46 -8.32
CA GLN A 187 -15.03 -15.38 -8.89
C GLN A 187 -16.30 -14.65 -9.34
N ASN A 188 -16.81 -13.72 -8.52
CA ASN A 188 -18.03 -12.99 -8.84
C ASN A 188 -17.83 -11.97 -9.97
N LYS A 189 -16.68 -11.28 -10.02
CA LYS A 189 -16.32 -10.41 -11.15
C LYS A 189 -16.21 -11.21 -12.46
N GLN A 190 -15.60 -12.39 -12.43
CA GLN A 190 -15.49 -13.26 -13.62
C GLN A 190 -16.88 -13.74 -14.10
N ARG A 191 -17.76 -14.15 -13.19
CA ARG A 191 -19.13 -14.56 -13.53
C ARG A 191 -19.93 -13.43 -14.18
N LYS A 192 -19.89 -12.22 -13.60
CA LYS A 192 -20.57 -11.04 -14.15
C LYS A 192 -20.06 -10.72 -15.56
N ARG A 193 -18.73 -10.66 -15.73
CA ARG A 193 -18.12 -10.42 -17.04
C ARG A 193 -18.53 -11.44 -18.10
N GLY A 194 -18.54 -12.73 -17.78
CA GLY A 194 -18.99 -13.77 -18.71
C GLY A 194 -20.47 -13.63 -19.11
N SER A 195 -21.33 -13.21 -18.17
CA SER A 195 -22.75 -12.92 -18.45
C SER A 195 -22.91 -11.73 -19.41
N ASP A 196 -22.13 -10.67 -19.20
CA ASP A 196 -22.17 -9.46 -20.04
C ASP A 196 -21.63 -9.73 -21.45
N GLU A 197 -20.53 -10.47 -21.56
CA GLU A 197 -19.95 -10.89 -22.85
C GLU A 197 -20.94 -11.75 -23.65
N ASN A 198 -21.61 -12.71 -23.00
CA ASN A 198 -22.64 -13.53 -23.64
C ASN A 198 -23.82 -12.68 -24.11
N SER A 199 -24.30 -11.75 -23.28
CA SER A 199 -25.41 -10.87 -23.63
C SER A 199 -25.08 -9.98 -24.83
N ALA A 200 -23.88 -9.39 -24.85
CA ALA A 200 -23.39 -8.59 -25.96
C ALA A 200 -23.18 -9.42 -27.23
N ALA A 201 -22.74 -10.68 -27.12
CA ALA A 201 -22.60 -11.58 -28.25
C ALA A 201 -23.95 -11.93 -28.87
N ILE A 202 -24.97 -12.20 -28.05
CA ILE A 202 -26.35 -12.45 -28.50
C ILE A 202 -26.91 -11.22 -29.23
N GLU A 203 -26.72 -10.03 -28.67
CA GLU A 203 -27.18 -8.78 -29.29
C GLU A 203 -26.48 -8.53 -30.64
N LYS A 204 -25.16 -8.71 -30.71
CA LYS A 204 -24.41 -8.60 -31.97
C LYS A 204 -24.87 -9.61 -33.00
N ALA A 205 -25.08 -10.87 -32.60
CA ALA A 205 -25.55 -11.93 -33.49
C ALA A 205 -26.92 -11.62 -34.10
N ARG A 206 -27.82 -10.94 -33.37
CA ARG A 206 -29.12 -10.48 -33.92
C ARG A 206 -28.99 -9.45 -35.04
N ASN A 207 -27.87 -8.75 -35.11
CA ASN A 207 -27.62 -7.69 -36.09
C ASN A 207 -26.75 -8.15 -37.28
N ILE A 208 -26.45 -9.45 -37.38
CA ILE A 208 -25.66 -10.04 -38.46
C ILE A 208 -26.55 -11.01 -39.24
N GLU A 209 -26.80 -10.72 -40.51
CA GLU A 209 -27.43 -11.65 -41.46
C GLU A 209 -26.34 -12.31 -42.32
N LEU A 210 -26.40 -13.64 -42.46
CA LEU A 210 -25.54 -14.47 -43.32
C LEU A 210 -26.37 -15.31 -44.27
#